data_AF-A0A4R6QU74-F1
#
_entry.id   AF-A0A4R6QU74-F1
#
_cell.length_a   1.000
_cell.length_b   1.000
_cell.length_c   1.000
_cell.angle_alpha   90.00
_cell.angle_beta   90.00
_cell.angle_gamma   90.00
#
_symmetry.space_group_name_H-M   'P 1'
#
loop_
_entity.id
_entity.type
_entity.pdbx_description
1 polymer ?
#
loop_
_entity_poly.entity_id
_entity_poly.type
_entity_poly.pdbx_seq_one_letter_code
_entity_poly.pdbx_strand_id
1 'polypeptide(L)'
;MVGNEGFVGVELLLGGGSTPSRAIVRTAGEVLGLPAETLRDEIARGPLATHLLLRYTMTLIDQVAQTAVCNRHHSLDQRHCRWLLMSLDRTQGNEVVATQGLIANMLGVRREGVTEVAFAMQRLGLIHYVRGRILVLDRRGLERRTCECYAVVEREYHRLLPGRVATPVPQWSTVGPWNQTTVPNNLPTPAVIAMARAPQKKTRHAPAKTLAPPALAATPPNKARNARDIPAVHGITCVAGAAAATAIGSSAPAAKLAHEAKAA
;
A
#
# COMPACT_ATOMS: atom_id res chain seq x y z
N MET A 1 3.20 -1.17 -6.66
CA MET A 1 2.80 -0.82 -8.04
C MET A 1 3.43 -1.84 -8.97
N VAL A 2 2.78 -2.16 -10.07
CA VAL A 2 3.26 -3.10 -11.09
C VAL A 2 3.38 -2.34 -12.41
N GLY A 3 4.53 -2.40 -13.08
CA GLY A 3 4.72 -1.89 -14.44
C GLY A 3 4.92 -3.01 -15.46
N ASN A 4 5.62 -2.73 -16.56
CA ASN A 4 5.91 -3.69 -17.63
C ASN A 4 6.77 -4.88 -17.16
N GLU A 5 7.40 -4.71 -16.01
CA GLU A 5 8.39 -5.61 -15.44
C GLU A 5 7.80 -6.68 -14.53
N GLY A 6 6.47 -6.68 -14.36
CA GLY A 6 5.81 -7.49 -13.35
C GLY A 6 4.48 -8.09 -13.80
N PHE A 7 3.84 -8.79 -12.86
CA PHE A 7 2.55 -9.41 -13.09
C PHE A 7 1.65 -9.26 -11.86
N VAL A 8 0.35 -9.50 -12.07
CA VAL A 8 -0.67 -9.53 -11.02
C VAL A 8 -1.12 -10.98 -10.85
N GLY A 9 -1.38 -11.41 -9.61
CA GLY A 9 -1.76 -12.79 -9.29
C GLY A 9 -0.62 -13.63 -8.70
N VAL A 10 0.29 -13.01 -7.95
CA VAL A 10 1.37 -13.70 -7.23
C VAL A 10 0.85 -14.78 -6.28
N GLU A 11 -0.39 -14.64 -5.82
CA GLU A 11 -1.09 -15.59 -4.95
C GLU A 11 -1.27 -16.96 -5.60
N LEU A 12 -1.33 -17.03 -6.93
CA LEU A 12 -1.39 -18.29 -7.67
C LEU A 12 -0.08 -19.07 -7.53
N LEU A 13 1.06 -18.37 -7.60
CA LEU A 13 2.40 -18.95 -7.43
C LEU A 13 2.63 -19.42 -5.98
N LEU A 14 2.07 -18.69 -5.01
CA LEU A 14 2.23 -18.95 -3.57
C LEU A 14 1.20 -19.96 -3.01
N GLY A 15 0.36 -20.56 -3.86
CA GLY A 15 -0.63 -21.57 -3.45
C GLY A 15 -1.89 -21.01 -2.79
N GLY A 16 -2.13 -19.69 -2.83
CA GLY A 16 -3.31 -19.04 -2.26
C GLY A 16 -4.57 -19.14 -3.11
N GLY A 17 -4.43 -19.30 -4.43
CA GLY A 17 -5.53 -19.55 -5.38
C GLY A 17 -6.57 -18.43 -5.55
N SER A 18 -6.54 -17.39 -4.70
CA SER A 18 -7.43 -16.22 -4.75
C SER A 18 -6.74 -15.01 -4.13
N THR A 19 -7.24 -13.81 -4.42
CA THR A 19 -6.73 -12.55 -3.84
C THR A 19 -7.88 -11.70 -3.29
N PRO A 20 -7.75 -11.11 -2.08
CA PRO A 20 -8.70 -10.11 -1.59
C PRO A 20 -8.47 -8.73 -2.24
N SER A 21 -7.40 -8.59 -3.03
CA SER A 21 -6.98 -7.31 -3.62
C SER A 21 -7.59 -7.09 -5.00
N ARG A 22 -7.84 -5.83 -5.35
CA ARG A 22 -8.26 -5.42 -6.69
C ARG A 22 -7.10 -4.75 -7.43
N ALA A 23 -6.84 -5.19 -8.65
CA ALA A 23 -5.97 -4.47 -9.57
C ALA A 23 -6.73 -3.34 -10.28
N ILE A 24 -6.08 -2.18 -10.43
CA ILE A 24 -6.65 -1.01 -11.11
C ILE A 24 -5.60 -0.49 -12.09
N VAL A 25 -5.99 -0.40 -13.36
CA VAL A 25 -5.17 0.23 -14.42
C VAL A 25 -5.10 1.73 -14.13
N ARG A 26 -3.88 2.27 -14.05
CA ARG A 26 -3.63 3.69 -13.73
C ARG A 26 -3.30 4.51 -14.95
N THR A 27 -2.43 3.96 -15.79
CA THR A 27 -2.01 4.54 -17.05
C THR A 27 -2.50 3.62 -18.15
N ALA A 28 -2.99 4.19 -19.25
CA ALA A 28 -3.37 3.42 -20.42
C ALA A 28 -2.17 2.58 -20.90
N GLY A 29 -2.43 1.34 -21.28
CA GLY A 29 -1.40 0.40 -21.69
C GLY A 29 -2.00 -0.96 -22.02
N GLU A 30 -1.15 -1.84 -22.52
CA GLU A 30 -1.51 -3.21 -22.87
C GLU A 30 -1.19 -4.16 -21.72
N VAL A 31 -2.00 -5.20 -21.58
CA VAL A 31 -1.78 -6.28 -20.61
C VAL A 31 -1.92 -7.62 -21.32
N LEU A 32 -1.02 -8.55 -21.01
CA LEU A 32 -1.13 -9.93 -21.47
C LEU A 32 -1.84 -10.75 -20.39
N GLY A 33 -3.00 -11.29 -20.73
CA GLY A 33 -3.75 -12.19 -19.88
C GLY A 33 -3.29 -13.64 -20.10
N LEU A 34 -3.00 -14.36 -19.03
CA LEU A 34 -2.65 -15.78 -19.07
C LEU A 34 -3.64 -16.56 -18.19
N PRO A 35 -4.27 -17.63 -18.69
CA PRO A 35 -5.11 -18.50 -17.86
C PRO A 35 -4.31 -19.10 -16.70
N ALA A 36 -4.94 -19.22 -15.53
CA ALA A 36 -4.29 -19.72 -14.33
C ALA A 36 -3.72 -21.14 -14.52
N GLU A 37 -4.47 -22.03 -15.19
CA GLU A 37 -4.00 -23.40 -15.47
C GLU A 37 -2.75 -23.42 -16.34
N THR A 38 -2.71 -22.58 -17.39
CA THR A 38 -1.54 -22.48 -18.26
C THR A 38 -0.30 -22.03 -17.49
N LEU A 39 -0.45 -21.09 -16.54
CA LEU A 39 0.67 -20.68 -15.70
C LEU A 39 1.12 -21.80 -14.76
N ARG A 40 0.19 -22.58 -14.19
CA ARG A 40 0.52 -23.74 -13.34
C ARG A 40 1.29 -24.80 -14.12
N ASP A 41 0.84 -25.11 -15.34
CA ASP A 41 1.52 -26.07 -16.21
C ASP A 41 2.94 -25.61 -16.54
N GLU A 42 3.15 -24.31 -16.79
CA GLU A 42 4.47 -23.76 -17.09
C GLU A 42 5.39 -23.78 -15.85
N ILE A 43 4.84 -23.47 -14.67
CA ILE A 43 5.57 -23.59 -13.39
C ILE A 43 6.01 -25.05 -13.15
N ALA A 44 5.16 -26.02 -13.47
CA ALA A 44 5.45 -27.44 -13.35
C ALA A 44 6.47 -27.94 -14.40
N ARG A 45 6.55 -27.28 -15.56
CA ARG A 45 7.38 -27.71 -16.69
C ARG A 45 8.87 -27.49 -16.47
N GLY A 46 9.27 -26.49 -15.69
CA GLY A 46 10.70 -26.27 -15.44
C GLY A 46 11.06 -25.08 -14.55
N PRO A 47 12.34 -24.97 -14.16
CA PRO A 47 12.78 -24.03 -13.13
C PRO A 47 12.89 -22.59 -13.63
N LEU A 48 13.02 -22.34 -14.94
CA LEU A 48 13.32 -20.99 -15.45
C LEU A 48 12.18 -20.00 -15.21
N ALA A 49 10.97 -20.34 -15.66
CA ALA A 49 9.78 -19.51 -15.45
C ALA A 49 9.50 -19.33 -13.96
N THR A 50 9.54 -20.43 -13.20
CA THR A 50 9.34 -20.45 -11.75
C THR A 50 10.34 -19.55 -11.02
N HIS A 51 11.64 -19.62 -11.35
CA HIS A 51 12.66 -18.76 -10.74
C HIS A 51 12.44 -17.28 -11.04
N LEU A 52 12.05 -16.92 -12.27
CA LEU A 52 11.76 -15.53 -12.62
C LEU A 52 10.56 -15.00 -11.85
N LEU A 53 9.48 -15.77 -11.78
CA LEU A 53 8.25 -15.40 -11.05
C LEU A 53 8.51 -15.29 -9.54
N LEU A 54 9.31 -16.19 -8.96
CA LEU A 54 9.69 -16.14 -7.55
C LEU A 54 10.58 -14.93 -7.24
N ARG A 55 11.55 -14.61 -8.11
CA ARG A 55 12.39 -13.41 -7.97
C ARG A 55 11.54 -12.13 -8.04
N TYR A 56 10.60 -12.05 -8.98
CA TYR A 56 9.65 -10.95 -9.01
C TYR A 56 8.81 -10.88 -7.72
N THR A 57 8.28 -12.02 -7.27
CA THR A 57 7.48 -12.09 -6.04
C THR A 57 8.28 -11.59 -4.83
N MET A 58 9.57 -11.94 -4.73
CA MET A 58 10.46 -11.42 -3.70
C MET A 58 10.61 -9.89 -3.79
N THR A 59 10.89 -9.34 -4.98
CA THR A 59 10.95 -7.87 -5.15
C THR A 59 9.65 -7.17 -4.77
N LEU A 60 8.51 -7.79 -5.03
CA LEU A 60 7.20 -7.26 -4.67
C LEU A 60 7.00 -7.24 -3.16
N ILE A 61 7.36 -8.33 -2.47
CA ILE A 61 7.31 -8.43 -1.00
C ILE A 61 8.21 -7.36 -0.37
N ASP A 62 9.44 -7.22 -0.84
CA ASP A 62 10.38 -6.21 -0.35
C ASP A 62 9.84 -4.79 -0.56
N GLN A 63 9.27 -4.53 -1.74
CA GLN A 63 8.64 -3.24 -2.02
C GLN A 63 7.45 -2.95 -1.08
N VAL A 64 6.61 -3.95 -0.79
CA VAL A 64 5.47 -3.80 0.13
C VAL A 64 5.94 -3.55 1.55
N ALA A 65 6.87 -4.37 2.04
CA ALA A 65 7.46 -4.25 3.38
C ALA A 65 8.13 -2.87 3.55
N GLN A 66 8.97 -2.46 2.59
CA GLN A 66 9.64 -1.16 2.65
C GLN A 66 8.65 0.00 2.60
N THR A 67 7.58 -0.11 1.81
CA THR A 67 6.55 0.92 1.75
C THR A 67 5.80 1.07 3.08
N ALA A 68 5.53 -0.03 3.79
CA ALA A 68 4.90 0.00 5.11
C ALA A 68 5.78 0.72 6.15
N VAL A 69 7.07 0.37 6.21
CA VAL A 69 8.05 1.06 7.08
C VAL A 69 8.16 2.53 6.70
N CYS A 70 8.29 2.81 5.40
CA CYS A 70 8.41 4.17 4.88
C CYS A 70 7.23 5.06 5.30
N ASN A 71 6.00 4.52 5.27
CA ASN A 71 4.79 5.24 5.68
C ASN A 71 4.78 5.67 7.14
N ARG A 72 5.48 4.95 8.02
CA ARG A 72 5.54 5.25 9.45
C ARG A 72 6.66 6.22 9.83
N HIS A 73 7.79 6.15 9.12
CA HIS A 73 9.04 6.76 9.55
C HIS A 73 9.47 7.98 8.73
N HIS A 74 8.94 8.18 7.53
CA HIS A 74 9.36 9.29 6.66
C HIS A 74 8.28 10.35 6.46
N SER A 75 8.75 11.56 6.19
CA SER A 75 7.88 12.72 5.93
C SER A 75 7.00 12.50 4.69
N LEU A 76 5.90 13.25 4.61
CA LEU A 76 5.05 13.18 3.43
C LEU A 76 5.77 13.66 2.17
N ASP A 77 6.66 14.66 2.26
CA ASP A 77 7.50 15.13 1.14
C ASP A 77 8.35 13.99 0.57
N GLN A 78 9.10 13.30 1.42
CA GLN A 78 9.93 12.15 1.02
C GLN A 78 9.12 11.03 0.40
N ARG A 79 7.96 10.70 0.99
CA ARG A 79 7.07 9.65 0.48
C ARG A 79 6.45 10.00 -0.86
N HIS A 80 6.10 11.28 -1.06
CA HIS A 80 5.57 11.77 -2.32
C HIS A 80 6.64 11.75 -3.42
N CYS A 81 7.87 12.22 -3.14
CA CYS A 81 9.00 12.10 -4.07
C CYS A 81 9.25 10.64 -4.46
N ARG A 82 9.32 9.72 -3.47
CA ARG A 82 9.46 8.28 -3.70
C ARG A 82 8.38 7.75 -4.63
N TRP A 83 7.12 8.09 -4.35
CA TRP A 83 5.99 7.62 -5.14
C TRP A 83 6.04 8.13 -6.58
N LEU A 84 6.44 9.39 -6.79
CA LEU A 84 6.63 9.96 -8.13
C LEU A 84 7.72 9.21 -8.89
N LEU A 85 8.90 9.04 -8.30
CA LEU A 85 10.01 8.31 -8.94
C LEU A 85 9.60 6.88 -9.29
N MET A 86 9.03 6.14 -8.34
CA MET A 86 8.55 4.78 -8.58
C MET A 86 7.47 4.67 -9.67
N SER A 87 6.67 5.73 -9.85
CA SER A 87 5.66 5.80 -10.92
C SER A 87 6.34 6.06 -12.26
N LEU A 88 7.28 7.02 -12.30
CA LEU A 88 8.07 7.34 -13.49
C LEU A 88 8.88 6.15 -13.99
N ASP A 89 9.46 5.35 -13.09
CA ASP A 89 10.25 4.19 -13.48
C ASP A 89 9.43 3.09 -14.19
N ARG A 90 8.11 3.23 -14.22
CA ARG A 90 7.14 2.29 -14.80
C ARG A 90 6.34 2.89 -15.94
N THR A 91 6.59 4.15 -16.28
CA THR A 91 5.92 4.87 -17.35
C THR A 91 6.96 5.42 -18.32
N GLN A 92 6.62 5.54 -19.59
CA GLN A 92 7.49 6.24 -20.54
C GLN A 92 7.32 7.76 -20.35
N GLY A 93 8.45 8.48 -20.26
CA GLY A 93 8.48 9.94 -20.13
C GLY A 93 8.53 10.45 -18.69
N ASN A 94 8.23 11.73 -18.52
CA ASN A 94 8.35 12.46 -17.24
C ASN A 94 6.99 12.90 -16.68
N GLU A 95 5.89 12.32 -17.16
CA GLU A 95 4.54 12.68 -16.75
C GLU A 95 3.89 11.53 -15.97
N VAL A 96 3.23 11.88 -14.87
CA VAL A 96 2.38 10.97 -14.09
C VAL A 96 0.94 11.48 -14.14
N VAL A 97 0.03 10.65 -14.63
CA VAL A 97 -1.41 10.93 -14.62
C VAL A 97 -2.00 10.47 -13.30
N ALA A 98 -2.12 11.39 -12.35
CA ALA A 98 -2.71 11.13 -11.04
C ALA A 98 -3.31 12.39 -10.41
N THR A 99 -4.49 12.22 -9.81
CA THR A 99 -5.08 13.26 -8.97
C THR A 99 -4.47 13.26 -7.58
N GLN A 100 -4.48 14.39 -6.89
CA GLN A 100 -4.09 14.47 -5.48
C GLN A 100 -4.87 13.50 -4.59
N GLY A 101 -6.15 13.24 -4.89
CA GLY A 101 -6.96 12.27 -4.17
C GLY A 101 -6.48 10.83 -4.37
N LEU A 102 -6.08 10.48 -5.61
CA LEU A 102 -5.45 9.19 -5.89
C LEU A 102 -4.13 9.04 -5.13
N ILE A 103 -3.28 10.08 -5.16
CA ILE A 103 -2.00 10.06 -4.44
C ILE A 103 -2.22 9.95 -2.93
N ALA A 104 -3.20 10.66 -2.38
CA ALA A 104 -3.56 10.62 -0.97
C ALA A 104 -3.98 9.21 -0.55
N ASN A 105 -4.82 8.55 -1.35
CA ASN A 105 -5.19 7.15 -1.15
C ASN A 105 -3.94 6.24 -1.17
N MET A 106 -3.05 6.43 -2.15
CA MET A 106 -1.84 5.63 -2.29
C MET A 106 -0.82 5.80 -1.15
N LEU A 107 -0.74 6.99 -0.58
CA LEU A 107 0.17 7.30 0.52
C LEU A 107 -0.47 7.09 1.90
N GLY A 108 -1.76 6.76 1.95
CA GLY A 108 -2.50 6.58 3.19
C GLY A 108 -2.60 7.87 4.01
N VAL A 109 -2.75 9.02 3.35
CA VAL A 109 -2.82 10.34 4.00
C VAL A 109 -4.04 11.12 3.55
N ARG A 110 -4.29 12.27 4.20
CA ARG A 110 -5.35 13.18 3.77
C ARG A 110 -4.95 13.94 2.51
N ARG A 111 -5.95 14.33 1.71
CA ARG A 111 -5.74 15.03 0.43
C ARG A 111 -5.03 16.37 0.62
N GLU A 112 -5.31 17.07 1.71
CA GLU A 112 -4.77 18.39 2.02
C GLU A 112 -3.24 18.33 2.12
N GLY A 113 -2.70 17.33 2.81
CA GLY A 113 -1.24 17.16 2.92
C GLY A 113 -0.58 16.90 1.56
N VAL A 114 -1.25 16.16 0.67
CA VAL A 114 -0.74 15.97 -0.71
C VAL A 114 -0.77 17.28 -1.49
N THR A 115 -1.83 18.08 -1.33
CA THR A 115 -1.95 19.41 -1.96
C THR A 115 -0.83 20.34 -1.51
N GLU A 116 -0.57 20.42 -0.20
CA GLU A 116 0.49 21.25 0.37
C GLU A 116 1.87 20.85 -0.15
N VAL A 117 2.18 19.55 -0.13
CA VAL A 117 3.45 19.02 -0.63
C VAL A 117 3.61 19.24 -2.13
N ALA A 118 2.56 18.97 -2.92
CA ALA A 118 2.60 19.22 -4.37
C ALA A 118 2.83 20.70 -4.68
N PHE A 119 2.19 21.61 -3.95
CA PHE A 119 2.37 23.04 -4.11
C PHE A 119 3.79 23.48 -3.73
N ALA A 120 4.35 22.95 -2.64
CA ALA A 120 5.73 23.20 -2.25
C ALA A 120 6.73 22.72 -3.31
N MET A 121 6.56 21.51 -3.84
CA MET A 121 7.38 20.98 -4.93
C MET A 121 7.30 21.83 -6.20
N GLN A 122 6.10 22.33 -6.54
CA GLN A 122 5.90 23.20 -7.69
C GLN A 122 6.59 24.56 -7.50
N ARG A 123 6.50 25.17 -6.31
CA ARG A 123 7.23 26.41 -5.98
C ARG A 123 8.75 26.24 -6.06
N LEU A 124 9.24 25.05 -5.76
CA LEU A 124 10.66 24.68 -5.86
C LEU A 124 11.09 24.32 -7.29
N GLY A 125 10.18 24.35 -8.27
CA GLY A 125 10.48 24.00 -9.65
C GLY A 125 10.75 22.51 -9.89
N LEU A 126 10.33 21.63 -8.96
CA LEU A 126 10.55 20.18 -9.09
C LEU A 126 9.50 19.54 -10.00
N ILE A 127 8.28 20.05 -9.96
CA ILE A 127 7.14 19.55 -10.72
C ILE A 127 6.30 20.70 -11.27
N HIS A 128 5.53 20.41 -12.31
CA HIS A 128 4.42 21.21 -12.78
C HIS A 128 3.13 20.38 -12.70
N TYR A 129 2.16 20.84 -11.92
CA TYR A 129 0.90 20.15 -11.69
C TYR A 129 -0.27 20.88 -12.37
N VAL A 130 -0.97 20.19 -13.26
CA VAL A 130 -2.19 20.68 -13.90
C VAL A 130 -3.24 19.58 -13.89
N ARG A 131 -4.34 19.82 -13.16
CA ARG A 131 -5.57 19.00 -13.16
C ARG A 131 -5.35 17.49 -13.36
N GLY A 132 -4.77 16.83 -12.36
CA GLY A 132 -4.58 15.37 -12.37
C GLY A 132 -3.44 14.88 -13.27
N ARG A 133 -2.60 15.79 -13.75
CA ARG A 133 -1.35 15.51 -14.45
C ARG A 133 -0.20 16.17 -13.72
N ILE A 134 0.90 15.44 -13.59
CA ILE A 134 2.11 15.89 -12.92
C ILE A 134 3.28 15.71 -13.88
N LEU A 135 3.82 16.81 -14.38
CA LEU A 135 5.06 16.81 -15.15
C LEU A 135 6.23 17.00 -14.17
N VAL A 136 7.18 16.07 -14.15
CA VAL A 136 8.41 16.21 -13.36
C VAL A 136 9.43 17.02 -14.13
N LEU A 137 9.84 18.15 -13.55
CA LEU A 137 10.76 19.12 -14.15
C LEU A 137 12.22 18.87 -13.71
N ASP A 138 12.43 18.49 -12.44
CA ASP A 138 13.76 18.13 -11.92
C ASP A 138 13.70 16.77 -11.21
N ARG A 139 13.92 15.70 -11.98
CA ARG A 139 13.99 14.34 -11.44
C ARG A 139 15.10 14.20 -10.39
N ARG A 140 16.28 14.77 -10.63
CA ARG A 140 17.39 14.71 -9.67
C ARG A 140 17.05 15.44 -8.38
N GLY A 141 16.27 16.51 -8.47
CA GLY A 141 15.72 17.23 -7.32
C GLY A 141 14.76 16.39 -6.49
N LEU A 142 13.91 15.58 -7.14
CA LEU A 142 13.08 14.59 -6.44
C LEU A 142 13.94 13.49 -5.80
N GLU A 143 14.96 12.98 -6.48
CA GLU A 143 15.88 11.96 -5.94
C GLU A 143 16.57 12.46 -4.67
N ARG A 144 17.09 13.70 -4.67
CA ARG A 144 17.70 14.33 -3.48
C ARG A 144 16.75 14.50 -2.29
N ARG A 145 15.45 14.59 -2.54
CA ARG A 145 14.40 14.77 -1.50
C ARG A 145 13.73 13.47 -1.09
N THR A 146 14.01 12.39 -1.78
CA THR A 146 13.43 11.09 -1.48
C THR A 146 14.14 10.46 -0.28
N CYS A 147 13.45 9.60 0.46
CA CYS A 147 14.10 8.79 1.49
C CYS A 147 14.95 7.67 0.89
N GLU A 148 15.88 7.13 1.68
CA GLU A 148 16.75 6.02 1.34
C GLU A 148 16.00 4.76 0.90
N CYS A 149 14.73 4.61 1.32
CA CYS A 149 13.84 3.52 0.93
C CYS A 149 13.67 3.37 -0.59
N TYR A 150 13.85 4.44 -1.37
CA TYR A 150 13.80 4.36 -2.83
C TYR A 150 14.97 3.55 -3.38
N ALA A 151 16.20 3.94 -3.01
CA ALA A 151 17.41 3.27 -3.47
C ALA A 151 17.52 1.81 -2.97
N VAL A 152 17.00 1.52 -1.77
CA VAL A 152 16.94 0.15 -1.24
C VAL A 152 16.10 -0.76 -2.15
N VAL A 153 14.87 -0.33 -2.48
CA VAL A 153 13.97 -1.12 -3.33
C VAL A 153 14.50 -1.22 -4.75
N GLU A 154 15.05 -0.12 -5.30
CA GLU A 154 15.63 -0.10 -6.64
C GLU A 154 16.82 -1.08 -6.75
N ARG A 155 17.73 -1.08 -5.77
CA ARG A 155 18.87 -1.99 -5.74
C ARG A 155 18.43 -3.45 -5.68
N GLU A 156 17.45 -3.75 -4.84
CA GLU A 156 16.93 -5.10 -4.70
C GLU A 156 16.24 -5.58 -5.98
N TYR A 157 15.49 -4.67 -6.62
CA TYR A 157 14.89 -4.91 -7.92
C TYR A 157 15.95 -5.26 -8.98
N HIS A 158 17.02 -4.48 -9.10
CA HIS A 158 18.11 -4.73 -10.04
C HIS A 158 18.90 -6.01 -9.74
N ARG A 159 19.06 -6.36 -8.46
CA ARG A 159 19.75 -7.59 -8.03
C ARG A 159 18.96 -8.84 -8.42
N LEU A 160 17.64 -8.82 -8.22
CA LEU A 160 16.78 -9.98 -8.45
C LEU A 160 16.32 -10.12 -9.91
N LEU A 161 16.17 -9.00 -10.63
CA LEU A 161 15.67 -8.97 -12.01
C LEU A 161 16.68 -8.28 -12.95
N PRO A 162 17.88 -8.86 -13.14
CA PRO A 162 18.86 -8.35 -14.09
C PRO A 162 18.33 -8.52 -15.52
N GLY A 163 18.21 -7.42 -16.26
CA GLY A 163 17.55 -7.41 -17.58
C GLY A 163 16.70 -6.17 -17.85
N ARG A 164 16.50 -5.31 -16.85
CA ARG A 164 16.10 -3.93 -17.09
C ARG A 164 17.16 -3.27 -17.98
N VAL A 165 16.84 -3.08 -19.26
CA VAL A 165 17.26 -1.84 -19.91
C VAL A 165 16.47 -0.75 -19.18
N ALA A 166 17.07 -0.16 -18.16
CA ALA A 166 16.65 1.18 -17.78
C ALA A 166 16.76 1.97 -19.08
N THR A 167 15.64 2.39 -19.67
CA THR A 167 15.73 3.36 -20.77
C THR A 167 16.55 4.52 -20.22
N PRO A 168 17.71 4.85 -20.82
CA PRO A 168 18.46 6.03 -20.41
C PRO A 168 17.47 7.18 -20.41
N VAL A 169 17.43 7.96 -19.33
CA VAL A 169 16.64 9.19 -19.27
C VAL A 169 17.03 10.01 -20.52
N PRO A 170 16.14 10.24 -21.50
CA PRO A 170 16.46 11.10 -22.61
C PRO A 170 16.76 12.48 -22.04
N GLN A 171 17.89 13.07 -22.42
CA GLN A 171 18.28 14.41 -22.00
C GLN A 171 17.37 15.42 -22.71
N TRP A 172 16.16 15.65 -22.17
CA TRP A 172 15.08 16.41 -22.80
C TRP A 172 15.25 17.94 -22.72
N SER A 173 16.49 18.44 -22.71
CA SER A 173 16.76 19.89 -22.73
C SER A 173 16.31 20.62 -24.01
N THR A 174 15.53 20.01 -24.91
CA THR A 174 15.23 20.64 -26.20
C THR A 174 13.91 20.19 -26.85
N VAL A 175 12.75 20.24 -26.20
CA VAL A 175 11.48 20.26 -26.98
C VAL A 175 10.37 21.06 -26.28
N GLY A 176 9.98 22.18 -26.89
CA GLY A 176 8.60 22.66 -26.91
C GLY A 176 8.14 22.81 -28.38
N PRO A 177 6.92 23.29 -28.68
CA PRO A 177 5.66 23.11 -27.99
C PRO A 177 4.78 22.03 -28.67
N TRP A 178 4.03 21.34 -27.81
CA TRP A 178 2.80 20.56 -27.99
C TRP A 178 2.09 20.53 -29.36
N ASN A 179 1.84 19.30 -29.83
CA ASN A 179 0.62 18.96 -30.56
C ASN A 179 0.12 17.59 -30.07
N GLN A 180 -0.87 17.60 -29.15
CA GLN A 180 -1.62 16.41 -28.76
C GLN A 180 -2.97 16.44 -29.46
N THR A 181 -3.23 15.43 -30.29
CA THR A 181 -4.56 15.11 -30.81
C THR A 181 -5.45 14.66 -29.65
N THR A 182 -6.46 15.45 -29.31
CA THR A 182 -7.45 15.10 -28.29
C THR A 182 -8.41 14.02 -28.81
N VAL A 183 -8.55 12.91 -28.07
CA VAL A 183 -9.66 11.97 -28.25
C VAL A 183 -10.92 12.54 -27.55
N PRO A 184 -12.10 12.58 -28.20
CA PRO A 184 -13.31 13.16 -27.59
C PRO A 184 -13.79 12.38 -26.37
N ASN A 185 -14.14 13.11 -25.31
CA ASN A 185 -14.52 12.58 -24.00
C ASN A 185 -16.02 12.21 -23.89
N ASN A 186 -16.65 11.80 -25.00
CA ASN A 186 -18.12 11.68 -25.14
C ASN A 186 -18.65 10.25 -25.26
N LEU A 187 -17.97 9.26 -24.69
CA LEU A 187 -18.62 7.96 -24.46
C LEU A 187 -19.36 8.02 -23.11
N PRO A 188 -20.67 7.72 -23.06
CA PRO A 188 -21.40 7.69 -21.80
C PRO A 188 -20.80 6.63 -20.88
N THR A 189 -20.27 7.05 -19.73
CA THR A 189 -19.90 6.15 -18.65
C THR A 189 -21.17 5.40 -18.21
N PRO A 190 -21.22 4.06 -18.23
CA PRO A 190 -22.36 3.36 -17.67
C PRO A 190 -22.52 3.71 -16.20
N ALA A 191 -23.75 4.07 -15.80
CA ALA A 191 -24.07 4.48 -14.45
C ALA A 191 -23.68 3.38 -13.45
N VAL A 192 -22.83 3.76 -12.49
CA VAL A 192 -22.46 2.88 -11.37
C VAL A 192 -23.72 2.64 -10.53
N ILE A 193 -24.28 1.44 -10.59
CA ILE A 193 -25.31 1.00 -9.65
C ILE A 193 -24.63 0.80 -8.30
N ALA A 194 -25.08 1.52 -7.28
CA ALA A 194 -24.60 1.34 -5.92
C ALA A 194 -24.86 -0.11 -5.45
N MET A 195 -23.81 -0.92 -5.30
CA MET A 195 -23.91 -2.32 -4.89
C MET A 195 -24.22 -2.52 -3.39
N ALA A 196 -24.34 -1.45 -2.61
CA ALA A 196 -24.62 -1.54 -1.17
C ALA A 196 -25.84 -0.71 -0.80
N ARG A 197 -26.90 -1.37 -0.33
CA ARG A 197 -27.95 -0.72 0.48
C ARG A 197 -27.38 -0.44 1.87
N ALA A 198 -27.67 0.75 2.41
CA ALA A 198 -27.37 1.07 3.80
C ALA A 198 -27.96 -0.02 4.73
N PRO A 199 -27.19 -0.59 5.68
CA PRO A 199 -27.73 -1.60 6.58
C PRO A 199 -28.80 -0.97 7.46
N GLN A 200 -30.05 -1.34 7.23
CA GLN A 200 -31.14 -1.01 8.14
C GLN A 200 -31.09 -1.95 9.35
N LYS A 201 -31.00 -1.34 10.54
CA LYS A 201 -31.51 -1.79 11.84
C LYS A 201 -31.05 -3.15 12.40
N LYS A 202 -30.27 -3.04 13.49
CA LYS A 202 -30.16 -3.93 14.67
C LYS A 202 -30.23 -5.45 14.43
N THR A 203 -29.08 -6.09 14.40
CA THR A 203 -28.92 -7.54 14.66
C THR A 203 -27.97 -7.76 15.83
N ARG A 204 -28.43 -8.61 16.76
CA ARG A 204 -27.79 -9.07 18.00
C ARG A 204 -26.47 -9.81 17.69
N HIS A 205 -25.41 -9.59 18.45
CA HIS A 205 -24.20 -10.43 18.35
C HIS A 205 -24.48 -11.83 18.91
N ALA A 206 -24.23 -12.86 18.11
CA ALA A 206 -24.10 -14.24 18.57
C ALA A 206 -22.65 -14.50 19.01
N PRO A 207 -22.41 -15.23 20.11
CA PRO A 207 -21.04 -15.49 20.59
C PRO A 207 -20.31 -16.45 19.64
N ALA A 208 -19.11 -16.06 19.20
CA ALA A 208 -18.17 -16.93 18.51
C ALA A 208 -17.11 -17.43 19.50
N LYS A 209 -16.84 -18.75 19.50
CA LYS A 209 -15.73 -19.34 20.25
C LYS A 209 -14.42 -19.02 19.53
N THR A 210 -13.55 -18.25 20.17
CA THR A 210 -12.17 -18.00 19.72
C THR A 210 -11.20 -18.54 20.75
N LEU A 211 -10.02 -18.99 20.29
CA LEU A 211 -8.93 -19.39 21.18
C LEU A 211 -8.39 -18.16 21.92
N ALA A 212 -8.09 -18.30 23.21
CA ALA A 212 -7.54 -17.21 23.98
C ALA A 212 -6.16 -16.79 23.43
N PRO A 213 -5.88 -15.49 23.23
CA PRO A 213 -4.52 -15.04 22.96
C PRO A 213 -3.62 -15.39 24.15
N PRO A 214 -2.32 -15.67 23.92
CA PRO A 214 -1.39 -16.02 24.98
C PRO A 214 -1.33 -14.90 26.02
N ALA A 215 -1.57 -15.23 27.30
CA ALA A 215 -1.50 -14.28 28.40
C ALA A 215 -0.04 -13.88 28.66
N LEU A 216 0.25 -12.58 28.62
CA LEU A 216 1.51 -12.04 29.14
C LEU A 216 1.51 -12.22 30.67
N ALA A 217 2.59 -12.77 31.24
CA ALA A 217 2.77 -12.83 32.68
C ALA A 217 2.75 -11.42 33.28
N ALA A 218 2.11 -11.25 34.44
CA ALA A 218 2.01 -9.97 35.12
C ALA A 218 3.39 -9.41 35.44
N THR A 219 3.69 -8.19 35.00
CA THR A 219 4.91 -7.47 35.38
C THR A 219 4.79 -7.03 36.84
N PRO A 220 5.61 -7.53 37.78
CA PRO A 220 5.58 -7.05 39.15
C PRO A 220 6.15 -5.62 39.23
N PRO A 221 5.65 -4.77 40.15
CA PRO A 221 6.02 -3.36 40.21
C PRO A 221 7.47 -3.18 40.65
N ASN A 222 8.22 -2.39 39.87
CA ASN A 222 9.61 -2.05 40.10
C ASN A 222 9.74 -0.94 41.17
N LYS A 223 10.47 -1.22 42.27
CA LYS A 223 11.14 -0.20 43.08
C LYS A 223 12.44 -0.77 43.66
N ALA A 224 13.56 -0.38 43.08
CA ALA A 224 14.92 -0.43 43.64
C ALA A 224 15.41 -1.80 44.17
N ARG A 225 16.21 -2.53 43.37
CA ARG A 225 17.25 -3.44 43.88
C ARG A 225 18.29 -3.83 42.82
N ASN A 226 19.48 -4.16 43.31
CA ASN A 226 20.81 -3.96 42.72
C ASN A 226 21.23 -4.86 41.54
N ALA A 227 22.29 -4.39 40.87
CA ALA A 227 23.02 -5.06 39.79
C ALA A 227 23.76 -6.32 40.27
N ARG A 228 23.30 -7.47 39.79
CA ARG A 228 24.01 -8.74 39.50
C ARG A 228 22.93 -9.81 39.58
N ASP A 229 22.46 -10.28 38.43
CA ASP A 229 21.94 -11.63 38.21
C ASP A 229 21.52 -11.75 36.72
N ILE A 230 22.12 -12.71 36.02
CA ILE A 230 21.79 -13.05 34.62
C ILE A 230 20.63 -14.05 34.67
N PRO A 231 19.47 -13.82 34.03
CA PRO A 231 18.43 -14.84 34.03
C PRO A 231 18.74 -15.92 32.98
N ALA A 232 18.70 -17.18 33.41
CA ALA A 232 18.78 -18.36 32.57
C ALA A 232 17.54 -18.48 31.66
N VAL A 233 17.75 -18.75 30.37
CA VAL A 233 16.69 -19.01 29.39
C VAL A 233 16.25 -20.48 29.50
N HIS A 234 14.99 -20.73 29.86
CA HIS A 234 14.33 -22.02 29.64
C HIS A 234 13.34 -21.89 28.48
N GLY A 235 13.44 -22.79 27.51
CA GLY A 235 12.60 -22.83 26.31
C GLY A 235 11.13 -23.15 26.64
N ILE A 236 10.22 -22.62 25.82
CA ILE A 236 8.78 -22.88 25.94
C ILE A 236 8.39 -24.02 25.00
N THR A 237 7.85 -25.10 25.56
CA THR A 237 7.03 -26.11 24.86
C THR A 237 5.56 -25.82 25.12
N CYS A 238 4.74 -25.77 24.07
CA CYS A 238 3.29 -25.57 24.18
C CYS A 238 2.57 -26.89 24.49
N VAL A 239 1.69 -26.88 25.50
CA VAL A 239 0.68 -27.93 25.72
C VAL A 239 -0.71 -27.30 25.65
N ALA A 240 -1.61 -27.95 24.91
CA ALA A 240 -2.94 -27.47 24.57
C ALA A 240 -3.98 -27.67 25.69
N GLY A 241 -4.99 -26.78 25.75
CA GLY A 241 -6.32 -27.10 26.28
C GLY A 241 -6.78 -26.32 27.52
N ALA A 242 -7.21 -25.06 27.35
CA ALA A 242 -8.18 -24.42 28.24
C ALA A 242 -8.96 -23.31 27.49
N ALA A 243 -10.28 -23.36 27.51
CA ALA A 243 -11.16 -22.36 26.91
C ALA A 243 -11.87 -21.55 28.00
N ALA A 244 -11.70 -20.23 28.02
CA ALA A 244 -12.40 -19.31 28.92
C ALA A 244 -13.22 -18.31 28.10
N ALA A 245 -14.51 -18.17 28.41
CA ALA A 245 -15.39 -17.19 27.78
C ALA A 245 -15.23 -15.82 28.47
N THR A 246 -14.76 -14.81 27.74
CA THR A 246 -14.76 -13.41 28.20
C THR A 246 -15.75 -12.60 27.38
N ALA A 247 -16.69 -11.94 28.05
CA ALA A 247 -17.61 -10.97 27.44
C ALA A 247 -17.06 -9.56 27.71
N ILE A 248 -16.57 -8.88 26.69
CA ILE A 248 -16.19 -7.47 26.77
C ILE A 248 -17.42 -6.65 26.36
N GLY A 249 -18.10 -6.08 27.35
CA GLY A 249 -19.21 -5.14 27.15
C GLY A 249 -18.94 -3.86 27.93
N SER A 250 -18.95 -2.73 27.24
CA SER A 250 -18.88 -1.39 27.85
C SER A 250 -20.23 -1.02 28.48
N SER A 251 -20.20 -0.51 29.72
CA SER A 251 -21.35 -0.05 30.49
C SER A 251 -22.12 1.08 29.79
N ALA A 252 -23.45 1.01 29.82
CA ALA A 252 -24.36 2.03 29.28
C ALA A 252 -24.31 3.35 30.09
N PRO A 253 -24.55 4.52 29.47
CA PRO A 253 -24.67 5.78 30.21
C PRO A 253 -26.02 5.87 30.95
N ALA A 254 -25.98 6.45 32.15
CA ALA A 254 -27.15 6.69 32.99
C ALA A 254 -28.14 7.65 32.34
N ALA A 255 -29.41 7.25 32.24
CA ALA A 255 -30.50 8.11 31.81
C ALA A 255 -30.90 9.07 32.94
N LYS A 256 -30.98 10.37 32.62
CA LYS A 256 -31.63 11.39 33.47
C LYS A 256 -33.12 11.09 33.54
N LEU A 257 -33.66 10.94 34.76
CA LEU A 257 -35.09 10.86 35.00
C LEU A 257 -35.75 12.22 34.77
N ALA A 258 -36.86 12.20 34.02
CA ALA A 258 -37.80 13.29 33.91
C ALA A 258 -38.64 13.39 35.18
N HIS A 259 -38.89 14.62 35.64
CA HIS A 259 -39.79 14.93 36.75
C HIS A 259 -41.05 15.59 36.16
N GLU A 260 -42.21 14.94 36.31
CA GLU A 260 -43.57 15.48 36.18
C GLU A 260 -44.45 14.63 37.13
N ALA A 261 -45.47 15.09 37.85
CA ALA A 261 -46.09 16.38 38.12
C ALA A 261 -47.14 16.19 39.25
N LYS A 262 -47.68 17.33 39.74
CA LYS A 262 -48.98 17.55 40.42
C LYS A 262 -49.13 17.39 41.96
N ALA A 263 -49.24 18.56 42.59
CA ALA A 263 -50.41 19.13 43.29
C ALA A 263 -51.24 18.24 44.25
N ALA A 264 -51.15 18.59 45.54
CA ALA A 264 -52.28 18.96 46.41
C ALA A 264 -51.76 19.95 47.46
#